data_AF-C9RFA6-F1
#
_entry.id   AF-C9RFA6-F1
#
_cell.length_a   1.000
_cell.length_b   1.000
_cell.length_c   1.000
_cell.angle_alpha   90.00
_cell.angle_beta   90.00
_cell.angle_gamma   90.00
#
_symmetry.space_group_name_H-M   'P 1'
#
loop_
_entity.id
_entity.type
_entity.pdbx_description
1 polymer ?
#
loop_
_entity_poly.entity_id
_entity_poly.type
_entity_poly.pdbx_seq_one_letter_code
_entity_poly.pdbx_strand_id
1 'polypeptide(L)'
;MEKIEEIRNIALNVFIIILAMYIVVLIYTYLQTYIPYNMYYLEYHLKLVVEIFGIIVVLLYIPKLKDITYSFIKEFYNMFKKLSTGQIFVVLAILLLIYSAISLAFNREDYANAVAILSYYFLTFGVLNEFFDYILEKRLYYLTNTLKTFISLILIAIMIHYTPNIKEYFSHLDILIAFIAVLYLAVKLKKLIK
;
A
#
# COMPACT_ATOMS: atom_id res chain seq x y z
N MET A 1 29.01 -3.07 2.87
CA MET A 1 28.58 -4.47 3.08
C MET A 1 27.62 -4.59 4.26
N GLU A 2 27.95 -4.01 5.41
CA GLU A 2 27.13 -4.09 6.65
C GLU A 2 25.64 -3.72 6.47
N LYS A 3 25.33 -2.63 5.74
CA LYS A 3 23.93 -2.23 5.46
C LYS A 3 23.13 -3.21 4.60
N ILE A 4 23.80 -3.94 3.68
CA ILE A 4 23.13 -4.93 2.83
C ILE A 4 22.78 -6.16 3.67
N GLU A 5 23.68 -6.54 4.57
CA GLU A 5 23.48 -7.64 5.50
C GLU A 5 22.36 -7.35 6.50
N GLU A 6 22.28 -6.12 7.02
CA GLU A 6 21.16 -5.66 7.86
C GLU A 6 19.82 -5.79 7.13
N ILE A 7 19.72 -5.26 5.90
CA ILE A 7 18.48 -5.32 5.10
C ILE A 7 18.10 -6.75 4.75
N ARG A 8 19.09 -7.60 4.42
CA ARG A 8 18.87 -9.02 4.17
C ARG A 8 18.26 -9.71 5.38
N ASN A 9 18.77 -9.43 6.57
CA ASN A 9 18.25 -10.00 7.82
C ASN A 9 16.84 -9.49 8.12
N ILE A 10 16.56 -8.19 7.93
CA ILE A 10 15.20 -7.63 8.08
C ILE A 10 14.23 -8.29 7.09
N ALA A 11 14.60 -8.36 5.81
CA ALA A 11 13.77 -8.97 4.78
C ALA A 11 13.48 -10.45 5.06
N LEU A 12 14.49 -11.21 5.49
CA LEU A 12 14.32 -12.61 5.89
C LEU A 12 13.36 -12.74 7.09
N ASN A 13 13.53 -11.94 8.12
CA ASN A 13 12.66 -11.99 9.31
C ASN A 13 11.21 -11.67 8.96
N VAL A 14 10.99 -10.63 8.15
CA VAL A 14 9.65 -10.28 7.65
C VAL A 14 9.06 -11.41 6.82
N PHE A 15 9.84 -12.01 5.91
CA PHE A 15 9.39 -13.14 5.11
C PHE A 15 9.02 -14.36 5.97
N ILE A 16 9.81 -14.71 6.99
CA ILE A 16 9.50 -15.83 7.90
C ILE A 16 8.18 -15.60 8.62
N ILE A 17 7.92 -14.38 9.11
CA ILE A 17 6.67 -14.03 9.78
C ILE A 17 5.49 -14.19 8.82
N ILE A 18 5.58 -13.62 7.62
CA ILE A 18 4.52 -13.69 6.60
C ILE A 18 4.29 -15.14 6.17
N LEU A 19 5.36 -15.93 5.97
CA LEU A 19 5.27 -17.35 5.62
C LEU A 19 4.59 -18.16 6.73
N ALA A 20 4.93 -17.92 7.99
CA ALA A 20 4.28 -18.57 9.12
C ALA A 20 2.77 -18.24 9.17
N MET A 21 2.41 -16.96 8.97
CA MET A 21 1.00 -16.55 8.87
C MET A 21 0.29 -17.27 7.71
N TYR A 22 0.92 -17.34 6.54
CA TYR A 22 0.37 -18.04 5.39
C TYR A 22 0.17 -19.54 5.66
N ILE A 23 1.14 -20.22 6.28
CA ILE A 23 1.03 -21.64 6.64
C ILE A 23 -0.14 -21.86 7.61
N VAL A 24 -0.33 -20.98 8.61
CA VAL A 24 -1.47 -21.08 9.53
C VAL A 24 -2.79 -20.94 8.79
N VAL A 25 -2.91 -19.96 7.89
CA VAL A 25 -4.12 -19.77 7.07
C VAL A 25 -4.35 -20.98 6.17
N LEU A 26 -3.31 -21.48 5.51
CA LEU A 26 -3.38 -22.65 4.63
C LEU A 26 -3.83 -23.91 5.38
N ILE A 27 -3.25 -24.19 6.56
CA ILE A 27 -3.64 -25.33 7.41
C ILE A 27 -5.09 -25.17 7.84
N TYR A 28 -5.49 -23.97 8.28
CA TYR A 28 -6.88 -23.70 8.67
C TYR A 28 -7.84 -23.94 7.51
N THR A 29 -7.54 -23.43 6.32
CA THR A 29 -8.35 -23.63 5.11
C THR A 29 -8.43 -25.11 4.75
N TYR A 30 -7.31 -25.85 4.83
CA TYR A 30 -7.26 -27.27 4.52
C TYR A 30 -8.07 -28.15 5.49
N LEU A 31 -8.07 -27.81 6.78
CA LEU A 31 -8.76 -28.59 7.81
C LEU A 31 -10.27 -28.35 7.87
N GLN A 32 -10.79 -27.25 7.31
CA GLN A 32 -12.22 -26.96 7.31
C GLN A 32 -12.93 -27.53 6.09
N THR A 33 -14.01 -28.28 6.33
CA THR A 33 -14.90 -28.81 5.28
C THR A 33 -15.76 -27.72 4.63
N TYR A 34 -15.98 -26.59 5.31
CA TYR A 34 -16.71 -25.42 4.80
C TYR A 34 -15.86 -24.17 5.00
N ILE A 35 -15.21 -23.72 3.93
CA ILE A 35 -14.31 -22.56 3.97
C ILE A 35 -15.14 -21.28 3.73
N PRO A 36 -15.13 -20.30 4.66
CA PRO A 36 -15.75 -19.00 4.41
C PRO A 36 -15.11 -18.31 3.20
N TYR A 37 -15.89 -17.68 2.33
CA TYR A 37 -15.39 -16.99 1.12
C TYR A 37 -14.24 -16.00 1.43
N ASN A 38 -14.32 -15.28 2.56
CA ASN A 38 -13.28 -14.34 3.01
C ASN A 38 -11.93 -15.03 3.29
N MET A 39 -11.92 -16.30 3.70
CA MET A 39 -10.68 -17.05 3.96
C MET A 39 -9.98 -17.46 2.66
N TYR A 40 -10.74 -17.77 1.61
CA TYR A 40 -10.16 -18.04 0.28
C TYR A 40 -9.46 -16.80 -0.29
N TYR A 41 -10.10 -15.64 -0.15
CA TYR A 41 -9.52 -14.37 -0.56
C TYR A 41 -8.25 -14.04 0.25
N LEU A 42 -8.32 -14.19 1.58
CA LEU A 42 -7.17 -13.97 2.46
C LEU A 42 -5.99 -14.88 2.10
N GLU A 43 -6.24 -16.16 1.83
CA GLU A 43 -5.21 -17.11 1.41
C GLU A 43 -4.55 -16.68 0.10
N TYR A 44 -5.36 -16.34 -0.92
CA TYR A 44 -4.86 -15.90 -2.22
C TYR A 44 -3.96 -14.65 -2.10
N HIS A 45 -4.38 -13.65 -1.32
CA HIS A 45 -3.58 -12.44 -1.12
C HIS A 45 -2.31 -12.69 -0.30
N LEU A 46 -2.39 -13.50 0.76
CA LEU A 46 -1.20 -13.89 1.53
C LEU A 46 -0.21 -14.66 0.66
N LYS A 47 -0.68 -15.57 -0.21
CA LYS A 47 0.15 -16.29 -1.16
C LYS A 47 0.91 -15.34 -2.08
N LEU A 48 0.23 -14.37 -2.70
CA LEU A 48 0.88 -13.37 -3.56
C LEU A 48 1.95 -12.57 -2.80
N VAL A 49 1.67 -12.16 -1.56
CA VAL A 49 2.65 -11.43 -0.73
C VAL A 49 3.85 -12.32 -0.43
N VAL A 50 3.65 -13.59 -0.06
CA VAL A 50 4.72 -14.57 0.17
C VAL A 50 5.56 -14.76 -1.09
N GLU A 51 4.94 -14.89 -2.26
CA GLU A 51 5.66 -15.07 -3.53
C GLU A 51 6.54 -13.86 -3.87
N ILE A 52 5.99 -12.64 -3.77
CA ILE A 52 6.74 -11.40 -4.05
C ILE A 52 7.90 -11.24 -3.07
N PHE A 53 7.65 -11.39 -1.76
CA PHE A 53 8.70 -11.27 -0.75
C PHE A 53 9.73 -12.41 -0.87
N GLY A 54 9.30 -13.62 -1.22
CA GLY A 54 10.16 -14.76 -1.46
C GLY A 54 11.13 -14.49 -2.60
N ILE A 55 10.66 -13.94 -3.72
CA ILE A 55 11.51 -13.52 -4.85
C ILE A 55 12.53 -12.48 -4.36
N ILE A 56 12.11 -11.45 -3.63
CA ILE A 56 13.00 -10.40 -3.11
C ILE A 56 14.09 -11.01 -2.20
N VAL A 57 13.72 -11.89 -1.29
CA VAL A 57 14.67 -12.57 -0.38
C VAL A 57 15.65 -13.41 -1.19
N VAL A 58 15.18 -14.25 -2.13
CA VAL A 58 16.06 -15.07 -2.97
C VAL A 58 17.05 -14.20 -3.74
N LEU A 59 16.60 -13.10 -4.35
CA LEU A 59 17.45 -12.16 -5.06
C LEU A 59 18.52 -11.51 -4.16
N LEU A 60 18.17 -11.17 -2.91
CA LEU A 60 19.12 -10.62 -1.93
C LEU A 60 20.16 -11.64 -1.45
N TYR A 61 19.90 -12.93 -1.55
CA TYR A 61 20.85 -13.99 -1.17
C TYR A 61 21.77 -14.44 -2.32
N ILE A 62 21.43 -14.15 -3.58
CA ILE A 62 22.28 -14.48 -4.73
C ILE A 62 23.43 -13.44 -4.83
N PRO A 63 24.72 -13.85 -4.75
CA PRO A 63 25.84 -12.92 -4.67
C PRO A 63 25.93 -11.90 -5.82
N LYS A 64 25.54 -12.29 -7.05
CA LYS A 64 25.55 -11.42 -8.24
C LYS A 64 24.35 -10.47 -8.30
N LEU A 65 23.23 -10.81 -7.66
CA LEU A 65 21.98 -10.05 -7.75
C LEU A 65 21.75 -9.17 -6.53
N LYS A 66 22.32 -9.52 -5.37
CA LYS A 66 22.12 -8.78 -4.11
C LYS A 66 22.41 -7.27 -4.24
N ASP A 67 23.47 -6.90 -4.96
CA ASP A 67 23.88 -5.50 -5.08
C ASP A 67 22.93 -4.74 -6.02
N ILE A 68 22.46 -5.40 -7.09
CA ILE A 68 21.46 -4.87 -8.03
C ILE A 68 20.12 -4.69 -7.31
N THR A 69 19.65 -5.73 -6.62
CA THR A 69 18.39 -5.71 -5.86
C THR A 69 18.42 -4.67 -4.75
N TYR A 70 19.53 -4.57 -4.01
CA TYR A 70 19.71 -3.54 -3.02
C TYR A 70 19.71 -2.13 -3.63
N SER A 71 20.43 -1.91 -4.73
CA SER A 71 20.45 -0.62 -5.42
C SER A 71 19.05 -0.23 -5.87
N PHE A 72 18.33 -1.17 -6.48
CA PHE A 72 16.95 -0.96 -6.92
C PHE A 72 16.02 -0.61 -5.76
N ILE A 73 16.03 -1.39 -4.66
CA ILE A 73 15.21 -1.11 -3.47
C ILE A 73 15.57 0.26 -2.89
N LYS A 74 16.86 0.59 -2.82
CA LYS A 74 17.34 1.87 -2.29
C LYS A 74 16.92 3.04 -3.17
N GLU A 75 17.06 2.92 -4.49
CA GLU A 75 16.62 3.93 -5.44
C GLU A 75 15.11 4.13 -5.37
N PHE A 76 14.36 3.04 -5.32
CA PHE A 76 12.90 3.08 -5.16
C PHE A 76 12.51 3.76 -3.84
N TYR A 77 13.13 3.37 -2.73
CA TYR A 77 12.92 4.03 -1.43
C TYR A 77 13.25 5.53 -1.49
N ASN A 78 14.38 5.89 -2.10
CA ASN A 78 14.80 7.28 -2.21
C ASN A 78 13.87 8.08 -3.14
N MET A 79 13.34 7.46 -4.19
CA MET A 79 12.35 8.07 -5.07
C MET A 79 11.10 8.39 -4.25
N PHE A 80 10.49 7.41 -3.59
CA PHE A 80 9.29 7.61 -2.77
C PHE A 80 9.49 8.59 -1.63
N LYS A 81 10.67 8.58 -1.00
CA LYS A 81 11.00 9.52 0.09
C LYS A 81 11.04 10.98 -0.36
N LYS A 82 11.36 11.24 -1.64
CA LYS A 82 11.41 12.60 -2.20
C LYS A 82 10.06 13.08 -2.71
N LEU A 83 9.09 12.19 -2.89
CA LEU A 83 7.77 12.57 -3.38
C LEU A 83 7.01 13.37 -2.32
N SER A 84 6.33 14.41 -2.78
CA SER A 84 5.30 15.09 -1.99
C SER A 84 4.10 14.17 -1.78
N THR A 85 3.25 14.50 -0.80
CA THR A 85 2.04 13.71 -0.51
C THR A 85 1.14 13.59 -1.74
N GLY A 86 0.98 14.67 -2.52
CA GLY A 86 0.18 14.65 -3.73
C GLY A 86 0.75 13.71 -4.78
N GLN A 87 2.05 13.80 -5.04
CA GLN A 87 2.76 12.86 -5.93
C GLN A 87 2.62 11.39 -5.50
N ILE A 88 2.69 11.08 -4.20
CA ILE A 88 2.48 9.71 -3.70
C ILE A 88 1.08 9.21 -4.07
N PHE A 89 0.04 10.03 -3.90
CA PHE A 89 -1.32 9.65 -4.28
C PHE A 89 -1.48 9.48 -5.79
N VAL A 90 -0.84 10.34 -6.59
CA VAL A 90 -0.83 10.18 -8.06
C VAL A 90 -0.17 8.86 -8.47
N VAL A 91 0.96 8.49 -7.84
CA VAL A 91 1.62 7.20 -8.11
C VAL A 91 0.72 6.03 -7.71
N LEU A 92 0.06 6.09 -6.56
CA LEU A 92 -0.92 5.06 -6.15
C LEU A 92 -2.07 4.94 -7.15
N ALA A 93 -2.60 6.07 -7.64
CA ALA A 93 -3.64 6.07 -8.67
C ALA A 93 -3.14 5.39 -9.96
N ILE A 94 -1.96 5.75 -10.46
CA ILE A 94 -1.39 5.11 -11.66
C ILE A 94 -1.25 3.60 -11.48
N LEU A 95 -0.76 3.14 -10.32
CA LEU A 95 -0.65 1.71 -10.01
C LEU A 95 -2.02 1.02 -10.00
N LEU A 96 -3.04 1.67 -9.43
CA LEU A 96 -4.42 1.16 -9.44
C LEU A 96 -5.01 1.13 -10.85
N LEU A 97 -4.75 2.13 -11.71
CA LEU A 97 -5.18 2.09 -13.12
C LEU A 97 -4.56 0.93 -13.88
N ILE A 98 -3.26 0.69 -13.70
CA ILE A 98 -2.57 -0.46 -14.31
C ILE A 98 -3.24 -1.75 -13.84
N TYR A 99 -3.50 -1.88 -12.54
CA TYR A 99 -4.16 -3.06 -11.98
C TYR A 99 -5.61 -3.23 -12.45
N SER A 100 -6.34 -2.13 -12.63
CA SER A 100 -7.67 -2.11 -13.23
C SER A 100 -7.62 -2.60 -14.68
N ALA A 101 -6.68 -2.10 -15.49
CA ALA A 101 -6.50 -2.52 -16.88
C ALA A 101 -6.14 -4.01 -16.99
N ILE A 102 -5.28 -4.52 -16.11
CA ILE A 102 -4.96 -5.95 -16.04
C ILE A 102 -6.22 -6.76 -15.67
N SER A 103 -6.99 -6.31 -14.69
CA SER A 103 -8.24 -6.98 -14.29
C SER A 103 -9.26 -7.03 -15.41
N LEU A 104 -9.38 -5.93 -16.17
CA LEU A 104 -10.23 -5.85 -17.36
C LEU A 104 -9.78 -6.85 -18.44
N ALA A 105 -8.47 -6.97 -18.68
CA ALA A 105 -7.91 -7.94 -19.62
C ALA A 105 -8.20 -9.40 -19.23
N PHE A 106 -8.44 -9.69 -17.95
CA PHE A 106 -8.89 -10.99 -17.45
C PHE A 106 -10.42 -11.14 -17.39
N ASN A 107 -11.18 -10.29 -18.09
CA ASN A 107 -12.64 -10.28 -18.13
C ASN A 107 -13.30 -10.10 -16.75
N ARG A 108 -12.66 -9.35 -15.84
CA ARG A 108 -13.22 -9.00 -14.52
C ARG A 108 -13.71 -7.56 -14.51
N GLU A 109 -14.73 -7.27 -15.30
CA GLU A 109 -15.20 -5.90 -15.56
C GLU A 109 -15.63 -5.15 -14.30
N ASP A 110 -16.48 -5.75 -13.47
CA ASP A 110 -17.00 -5.11 -12.25
C ASP A 110 -15.90 -4.77 -11.25
N TYR A 111 -14.94 -5.69 -11.08
CA TYR A 111 -13.76 -5.48 -10.24
C TYR A 111 -12.84 -4.41 -10.83
N ALA A 112 -12.60 -4.43 -12.14
CA ALA A 112 -11.80 -3.41 -12.82
C ALA A 112 -12.41 -2.02 -12.65
N ASN A 113 -13.74 -1.91 -12.74
CA ASN A 113 -14.49 -0.68 -12.52
C ASN A 113 -14.34 -0.18 -11.06
N ALA A 114 -14.49 -1.07 -10.07
CA ALA A 114 -14.29 -0.70 -8.66
C ALA A 114 -12.87 -0.17 -8.39
N VAL A 115 -11.85 -0.83 -8.93
CA VAL A 115 -10.45 -0.39 -8.83
C VAL A 115 -10.23 0.94 -9.57
N ALA A 116 -10.86 1.17 -10.72
CA ALA A 116 -10.75 2.42 -11.47
C ALA A 116 -11.38 3.60 -10.70
N ILE A 117 -12.53 3.41 -10.05
CA ILE A 117 -13.15 4.44 -9.21
C ILE A 117 -12.24 4.76 -8.02
N LEU A 118 -11.67 3.74 -7.37
CA LEU A 118 -10.71 3.93 -6.28
C LEU A 118 -9.50 4.75 -6.75
N SER A 119 -8.95 4.41 -7.92
CA SER A 119 -7.87 5.16 -8.54
C SER A 119 -8.24 6.62 -8.77
N TYR A 120 -9.46 6.89 -9.25
CA TYR A 120 -9.92 8.25 -9.49
C TYR A 120 -9.92 9.07 -8.19
N TYR A 121 -10.34 8.50 -7.06
CA TYR A 121 -10.25 9.19 -5.76
C TYR A 121 -8.82 9.54 -5.39
N PHE A 122 -7.88 8.59 -5.47
CA PHE A 122 -6.48 8.88 -5.21
C PHE A 122 -5.92 9.95 -6.15
N LEU A 123 -6.28 9.91 -7.44
CA LEU A 123 -5.83 10.90 -8.41
C LEU A 123 -6.37 12.30 -8.08
N THR A 124 -7.67 12.43 -7.80
CA THR A 124 -8.31 13.70 -7.44
C THR A 124 -7.64 14.32 -6.22
N PHE A 125 -7.46 13.56 -5.13
CA PHE A 125 -6.80 14.07 -3.94
C PHE A 125 -5.30 14.31 -4.14
N GLY A 126 -4.64 13.52 -5.00
CA GLY A 126 -3.25 13.74 -5.38
C GLY A 126 -3.06 15.09 -6.05
N VAL A 127 -3.88 15.39 -7.06
CA VAL A 127 -3.85 16.66 -7.79
C VAL A 127 -4.23 17.84 -6.88
N LEU A 128 -5.27 17.71 -6.06
CA LEU A 128 -5.65 18.75 -5.09
C LEU A 128 -4.50 19.03 -4.11
N ASN A 129 -3.82 17.99 -3.64
CA ASN A 129 -2.71 18.14 -2.72
C ASN A 129 -1.51 18.86 -3.35
N GLU A 130 -1.18 18.57 -4.61
CA GLU A 130 -0.15 19.32 -5.35
C GLU A 130 -0.58 20.76 -5.60
N PHE A 131 -1.85 20.98 -5.95
CA PHE A 131 -2.39 22.31 -6.17
C PHE A 131 -2.31 23.17 -4.90
N PHE A 132 -2.63 22.61 -3.74
CA PHE A 132 -2.44 23.30 -2.46
C PHE A 132 -0.97 23.59 -2.16
N ASP A 133 -0.06 22.66 -2.47
CA ASP A 133 1.38 22.89 -2.28
C ASP A 133 1.93 23.97 -3.21
N TYR A 134 1.34 24.12 -4.40
CA TYR A 134 1.65 25.18 -5.34
C TYR A 134 1.18 26.56 -4.86
N ILE A 135 -0.01 26.64 -4.25
CA ILE A 135 -0.61 27.90 -3.79
C ILE A 135 -0.07 28.35 -2.43
N LEU A 136 0.18 27.44 -1.48
CA LEU A 136 0.58 27.83 -0.14
C LEU A 136 2.03 28.33 -0.07
N GLU A 137 2.23 29.47 0.61
CA GLU A 137 3.57 29.97 0.94
C GLU A 137 4.36 28.99 1.84
N LYS A 138 5.66 28.88 1.55
CA LYS A 138 6.62 27.97 2.24
C LYS A 138 6.61 28.04 3.78
N ARG A 139 6.15 29.15 4.38
CA ARG A 139 6.22 29.40 5.83
C ARG A 139 5.24 28.56 6.66
N LEU A 140 4.13 28.09 6.07
CA LEU A 140 3.10 27.27 6.74
C LEU A 140 3.19 25.78 6.40
N TYR A 141 4.15 25.39 5.56
CA TYR A 141 4.19 24.11 4.85
C TYR A 141 4.15 22.84 5.72
N TYR A 142 4.79 22.83 6.89
CA TYR A 142 4.91 21.59 7.68
C TYR A 142 3.61 21.19 8.40
N LEU A 143 2.95 22.16 9.06
CA LEU A 143 1.70 21.93 9.77
C LEU A 143 0.56 21.65 8.78
N THR A 144 0.56 22.37 7.65
CA THR A 144 -0.44 22.21 6.60
C THR A 144 -0.30 20.88 5.87
N ASN A 145 0.92 20.38 5.61
CA ASN A 145 1.07 19.10 4.92
C ASN A 145 0.58 17.89 5.76
N THR A 146 0.82 17.91 7.08
CA THR A 146 0.34 16.84 7.97
C THR A 146 -1.19 16.82 8.02
N LEU A 147 -1.82 17.97 8.23
CA LEU A 147 -3.28 18.10 8.26
C LEU A 147 -3.91 17.77 6.91
N LYS A 148 -3.34 18.28 5.82
CA LYS A 148 -3.77 18.00 4.45
C LYS A 148 -3.80 16.50 4.17
N THR A 149 -2.69 15.81 4.45
CA THR A 149 -2.60 14.35 4.26
C THR A 149 -3.69 13.62 5.06
N PHE A 150 -3.86 14.00 6.33
CA PHE A 150 -4.89 13.43 7.19
C PHE A 150 -6.29 13.66 6.63
N ILE A 151 -6.62 14.90 6.26
CA ILE A 151 -7.92 15.26 5.68
C ILE A 151 -8.17 14.49 4.40
N SER A 152 -7.19 14.40 3.49
CA SER A 152 -7.36 13.63 2.25
C SER A 152 -7.63 12.16 2.52
N LEU A 153 -6.92 11.53 3.45
CA LEU A 153 -7.15 10.11 3.78
C LEU A 153 -8.55 9.89 4.39
N ILE A 154 -8.99 10.78 5.28
CA ILE A 154 -10.34 10.72 5.84
C ILE A 154 -11.40 10.90 4.74
N LEU A 155 -11.22 11.87 3.83
CA LEU A 155 -12.14 12.07 2.72
C LEU A 155 -12.16 10.87 1.77
N ILE A 156 -11.01 10.25 1.47
CA ILE A 156 -10.95 9.00 0.69
C ILE A 156 -11.72 7.88 1.40
N ALA A 157 -11.52 7.70 2.71
CA ALA A 157 -12.24 6.68 3.48
C ALA A 157 -13.75 6.90 3.43
N ILE A 158 -14.20 8.15 3.57
CA ILE A 158 -15.62 8.53 3.45
C ILE A 158 -16.14 8.20 2.04
N MET A 159 -15.42 8.58 0.99
CA MET A 159 -15.85 8.31 -0.39
C MET A 159 -15.95 6.81 -0.66
N ILE A 160 -15.00 6.01 -0.16
CA ILE A 160 -15.06 4.54 -0.27
C ILE A 160 -16.26 3.98 0.48
N HIS A 161 -16.53 4.48 1.69
CA HIS A 161 -17.67 4.04 2.49
C HIS A 161 -19.01 4.19 1.76
N TYR A 162 -19.18 5.31 1.07
CA TYR A 162 -20.40 5.64 0.34
C TYR A 162 -20.45 5.11 -1.10
N THR A 163 -19.45 4.35 -1.55
CA THR A 163 -19.40 3.80 -2.90
C THR A 163 -19.67 2.28 -2.88
N PRO A 164 -20.91 1.84 -3.17
CA PRO A 164 -21.30 0.44 -3.06
C PRO A 164 -20.40 -0.51 -3.86
N ASN A 165 -20.06 -0.13 -5.09
CA ASN A 165 -19.20 -0.92 -5.97
C ASN A 165 -17.81 -1.17 -5.37
N ILE A 166 -17.24 -0.20 -4.64
CA ILE A 166 -15.95 -0.41 -3.95
C ILE A 166 -16.17 -1.29 -2.71
N LYS A 167 -17.24 -1.04 -1.95
CA LYS A 167 -17.56 -1.77 -0.73
C LYS A 167 -17.83 -3.26 -0.94
N GLU A 168 -18.40 -3.63 -2.08
CA GLU A 168 -18.62 -5.02 -2.46
C GLU A 168 -17.31 -5.82 -2.52
N TYR A 169 -16.28 -5.26 -3.15
CA TYR A 169 -14.98 -5.90 -3.32
C TYR A 169 -13.98 -5.61 -2.19
N PHE A 170 -14.15 -4.50 -1.49
CA PHE A 170 -13.23 -3.99 -0.48
C PHE A 170 -13.97 -3.56 0.79
N SER A 171 -14.66 -4.51 1.42
CA SER A 171 -15.60 -4.30 2.54
C SER A 171 -15.05 -3.48 3.73
N HIS A 172 -13.75 -3.58 4.01
CA HIS A 172 -13.10 -2.95 5.15
C HIS A 172 -12.05 -1.89 4.78
N LEU A 173 -11.94 -1.53 3.50
CA LEU A 173 -10.90 -0.61 3.03
C LEU A 173 -11.08 0.82 3.55
N ASP A 174 -12.32 1.28 3.70
CA ASP A 174 -12.64 2.56 4.35
C ASP A 174 -12.12 2.61 5.79
N ILE A 175 -12.39 1.57 6.58
CA ILE A 175 -11.95 1.45 7.97
C ILE A 175 -10.42 1.41 8.03
N LEU A 176 -9.79 0.65 7.15
CA LEU A 176 -8.33 0.55 7.07
C LEU A 176 -7.70 1.91 6.76
N ILE A 177 -8.21 2.64 5.77
CA ILE A 177 -7.69 3.96 5.41
C ILE A 177 -7.91 4.97 6.54
N ALA A 178 -9.08 4.95 7.19
CA ALA A 178 -9.33 5.79 8.36
C ALA A 178 -8.36 5.49 9.51
N PHE A 179 -8.10 4.21 9.78
CA PHE A 179 -7.14 3.78 10.79
C PHE A 179 -5.72 4.25 10.46
N ILE A 180 -5.28 4.10 9.19
CA ILE A 180 -3.98 4.60 8.71
C ILE A 180 -3.89 6.13 8.89
N ALA A 181 -4.97 6.88 8.63
CA ALA A 181 -5.01 8.32 8.82
C ALA A 181 -4.76 8.71 10.29
N VAL A 182 -5.45 8.04 11.23
CA VAL A 182 -5.29 8.28 12.68
C VAL A 182 -3.88 7.94 13.13
N LEU A 183 -3.34 6.79 12.70
CA LEU A 183 -1.99 6.36 13.05
C LEU A 183 -0.93 7.32 12.50
N TYR A 184 -1.09 7.77 11.26
CA TYR A 184 -0.23 8.78 10.63
C TYR A 184 -0.21 10.08 11.45
N LEU A 185 -1.38 10.59 11.84
CA LEU A 185 -1.50 11.80 12.65
C LEU A 185 -0.84 11.62 14.01
N ALA A 186 -1.08 10.51 14.71
CA ALA A 186 -0.48 10.22 16.01
C ALA A 186 1.07 10.19 15.96
N VAL A 187 1.64 9.54 14.94
CA VAL A 187 3.11 9.47 14.75
C VAL A 187 3.69 10.86 14.46
N LYS A 188 3.01 11.68 13.65
CA LYS A 188 3.48 13.02 13.28
C LYS A 188 3.37 14.01 14.43
N LEU A 189 2.28 13.97 15.21
CA LEU A 189 2.11 14.81 16.40
C LEU A 189 3.16 14.51 17.47
N LYS A 190 3.51 13.23 17.70
CA LYS A 190 4.57 12.85 18.64
C LYS A 190 5.94 13.43 18.26
N LYS A 191 6.21 13.66 16.98
CA LYS A 191 7.45 14.30 16.50
C LYS A 191 7.44 15.82 16.60
N LEU A 192 6.28 16.45 16.79
CA LEU A 192 6.13 17.89 16.96
C LEU A 192 6.27 18.33 18.42
N ILE A 193 5.96 17.42 19.35
CA ILE A 193 6.00 17.67 20.80
C ILE A 193 7.39 17.36 21.39
N LYS A 194 8.24 16.64 20.64
CA LYS A 194 9.65 16.39 20.97
C LYS A 194 10.54 17.40 20.29
#